data_AF-A0A820YPU0-F1
#
_entry.id   AF-A0A820YPU0-F1
#
_cell.length_a   1.000
_cell.length_b   1.000
_cell.length_c   1.000
_cell.angle_alpha   90.00
_cell.angle_beta   90.00
_cell.angle_gamma   90.00
#
_symmetry.space_group_name_H-M   'P 1'
#
loop_
_entity.id
_entity.type
_entity.pdbx_description
1 polymer ?
#
loop_
_entity_poly.entity_id
_entity_poly.type
_entity_poly.pdbx_seq_one_letter_code
_entity_poly.pdbx_strand_id
1 'polypeptide(L)'
;MTREFFEWCLKDGRRPDWKPARIYITGSNQWMTRDIFPPPEAYERSLFLTSEGHANSIEGNGRLQWDVPSITAMDTYVYDPTKPVISQMNNKHISLPIDINAYLDRNDILVYTTEPLNKQITVIL
;
A
#
# COMPACT_ATOMS: atom_id res chain seq x y z
N MET A 1 24.35 12.42 -4.74
CA MET A 1 23.88 11.54 -5.83
C MET A 1 23.86 12.27 -7.17
N THR A 2 23.27 13.47 -7.27
CA THR A 2 23.03 14.11 -8.58
C THR A 2 24.28 14.66 -9.31
N ARG A 3 25.24 15.29 -8.63
CA ARG A 3 26.42 15.90 -9.31
C ARG A 3 27.33 14.86 -9.96
N GLU A 4 27.71 13.83 -9.20
CA GLU A 4 28.63 12.77 -9.65
C GLU A 4 28.05 11.98 -10.83
N PHE A 5 26.73 11.79 -10.85
CA PHE A 5 26.02 11.20 -11.99
C PHE A 5 26.23 12.03 -13.26
N PHE A 6 26.02 13.35 -13.19
CA PHE A 6 26.22 14.23 -14.34
C PHE A 6 27.69 14.35 -14.75
N GLU A 7 28.63 14.34 -13.81
CA GLU A 7 30.06 14.33 -14.13
C GLU A 7 30.45 13.07 -14.90
N TRP A 8 29.98 11.90 -14.47
CA TRP A 8 30.20 10.64 -15.19
C TRP A 8 29.57 10.64 -16.59
N CYS A 9 28.31 11.05 -16.73
CA CYS A 9 27.61 10.96 -18.00
C CYS A 9 27.96 12.08 -18.99
N LEU A 10 28.38 13.27 -18.53
CA LEU A 10 28.49 14.46 -19.38
C LEU A 10 29.90 15.06 -19.44
N LYS A 11 30.85 14.60 -18.62
CA LYS A 11 32.18 15.23 -18.48
C LYS A 11 33.33 14.22 -18.39
N ASP A 12 33.15 13.01 -18.92
CA ASP A 12 34.12 11.91 -18.82
C ASP A 12 34.58 11.62 -17.37
N GLY A 13 33.71 11.91 -16.39
CA GLY A 13 33.97 11.69 -14.98
C GLY A 13 33.95 10.21 -14.60
N ARG A 14 34.43 9.89 -13.40
CA ARG A 14 34.42 8.51 -12.88
C ARG A 14 32.99 8.04 -12.62
N ARG A 15 32.67 6.81 -13.04
CA ARG A 15 31.40 6.16 -12.68
C ARG A 15 31.24 6.06 -11.15
N PRO A 16 30.13 6.54 -10.57
CA PRO A 16 29.87 6.42 -9.15
C PRO A 16 29.70 4.96 -8.70
N ASP A 17 29.97 4.68 -7.42
CA ASP A 17 29.95 3.34 -6.82
C ASP A 17 28.67 3.01 -6.02
N TRP A 18 27.69 3.92 -5.99
CA TRP A 18 26.40 3.69 -5.32
C TRP A 18 25.53 2.70 -6.10
N LYS A 19 24.72 1.93 -5.34
CA LYS A 19 23.80 0.96 -5.92
C LYS A 19 22.65 1.64 -6.69
N PRO A 20 22.13 1.04 -7.77
CA PRO A 20 21.08 1.63 -8.61
C PRO A 20 19.80 2.02 -7.87
N ALA A 21 19.39 1.26 -6.85
CA ALA A 21 18.16 1.53 -6.11
C ALA A 21 18.47 1.91 -4.66
N ARG A 22 17.88 3.01 -4.20
CA ARG A 22 17.86 3.46 -2.80
C ARG A 22 16.41 3.75 -2.40
N ILE A 23 15.84 2.87 -1.60
CA ILE A 23 14.42 2.86 -1.23
C ILE A 23 14.29 3.18 0.25
N TYR A 24 13.29 3.97 0.62
CA TYR A 24 12.91 4.14 2.02
C TYR A 24 11.79 3.15 2.36
N ILE A 25 12.07 2.19 3.24
CA ILE A 25 11.10 1.17 3.63
C ILE A 25 10.22 1.73 4.75
N THR A 26 8.98 2.06 4.41
CA THR A 26 7.96 2.47 5.37
C THR A 26 7.63 1.32 6.34
N GLY A 27 7.14 1.64 7.53
CA GLY A 27 6.96 0.68 8.62
C GLY A 27 8.24 0.42 9.42
N SER A 28 9.32 -0.03 8.76
CA SER A 28 10.64 -0.18 9.41
C SER A 28 11.41 1.14 9.57
N ASN A 29 11.06 2.15 8.77
CA ASN A 29 11.65 3.49 8.77
C ASN A 29 13.16 3.49 8.48
N GLN A 30 13.60 2.69 7.51
CA GLN A 30 15.01 2.53 7.16
C GLN A 30 15.26 2.71 5.66
N TRP A 31 16.41 3.29 5.34
CA TRP A 31 16.93 3.31 3.98
C TRP A 31 17.54 1.96 3.61
N MET A 32 17.17 1.45 2.45
CA MET A 32 17.68 0.21 1.90
C MET A 32 18.28 0.47 0.51
N THR A 33 19.49 -0.04 0.27
CA THR A 33 20.13 0.00 -1.06
C THR A 33 20.13 -1.36 -1.71
N ARG A 34 19.84 -1.44 -3.01
CA ARG A 34 19.73 -2.68 -3.77
C ARG A 34 20.34 -2.55 -5.17
N ASP A 35 20.92 -3.64 -5.63
CA ASP A 35 21.50 -3.74 -6.98
C ASP A 35 20.40 -3.89 -8.04
N ILE A 36 19.29 -4.54 -7.67
CA ILE A 36 18.13 -4.82 -8.50
C ILE A 36 16.87 -4.42 -7.73
N PHE A 37 15.92 -3.78 -8.40
CA PHE A 37 14.61 -3.47 -7.87
C PHE A 37 13.52 -3.88 -8.88
N PRO A 38 12.46 -4.61 -8.47
CA PRO A 38 12.25 -5.18 -7.12
C PRO A 38 13.36 -6.17 -6.70
N PRO A 39 13.62 -6.37 -5.40
CA PRO A 39 14.57 -7.37 -4.91
C PRO A 39 14.21 -8.78 -5.44
N PRO A 40 15.19 -9.62 -5.80
CA PRO A 40 14.94 -10.96 -6.32
C PRO A 40 14.13 -11.88 -5.37
N GLU A 41 14.19 -11.61 -4.07
CA GLU A 41 13.42 -12.30 -3.04
C GLU A 41 11.96 -11.86 -2.95
N ALA A 42 11.57 -10.76 -3.62
CA ALA A 42 10.19 -10.31 -3.69
C ALA A 42 9.39 -11.21 -4.64
N TYR A 43 8.16 -11.52 -4.25
CA TYR A 43 7.24 -12.32 -5.05
C TYR A 43 5.83 -11.77 -4.92
N GLU A 44 5.03 -11.95 -5.97
CA GLU A 44 3.62 -11.60 -5.95
C GLU A 44 2.84 -12.60 -5.09
N ARG A 45 1.93 -12.09 -4.27
CA ARG A 45 1.05 -12.90 -3.44
C ARG A 45 -0.34 -12.28 -3.36
N SER A 46 -1.35 -13.08 -3.66
CA SER A 46 -2.75 -12.66 -3.58
C SER A 46 -3.23 -12.59 -2.12
N LEU A 47 -4.01 -11.55 -1.81
CA LEU A 47 -4.88 -11.46 -0.65
C LEU A 47 -6.32 -11.44 -1.16
N PHE A 48 -7.13 -12.38 -0.70
CA PHE A 48 -8.52 -12.55 -1.12
C PHE A 48 -9.48 -11.88 -0.15
N LEU A 49 -10.53 -11.27 -0.70
CA LEU A 49 -11.64 -10.70 0.08
C LEU A 49 -12.58 -11.83 0.53
N THR A 50 -13.01 -11.79 1.78
CA THR A 50 -14.07 -12.67 2.30
C THR A 50 -14.89 -11.93 3.35
N SER A 51 -16.14 -12.32 3.53
CA SER A 51 -17.10 -11.73 4.47
C SER A 51 -18.28 -12.68 4.66
N GLU A 52 -19.19 -12.35 5.58
CA GLU A 52 -20.52 -13.00 5.67
C GLU A 52 -21.59 -12.06 5.09
N GLY A 53 -21.23 -11.26 4.08
CA GLY A 53 -22.10 -10.32 3.37
C GLY A 53 -22.36 -8.99 4.10
N HIS A 54 -21.53 -8.66 5.09
CA HIS A 54 -21.67 -7.46 5.92
C HIS A 54 -20.31 -6.74 6.12
N ALA A 55 -19.52 -6.56 5.06
CA ALA A 55 -18.24 -5.84 5.11
C ALA A 55 -18.37 -4.31 5.21
N ASN A 56 -19.59 -3.76 5.32
CA ASN A 56 -19.81 -2.33 5.43
C ASN A 56 -19.29 -1.79 6.76
N SER A 57 -18.55 -0.68 6.69
CA SER A 57 -17.93 0.03 7.82
C SER A 57 -16.87 -0.77 8.60
N ILE A 58 -16.23 -0.12 9.57
CA ILE A 58 -15.25 -0.74 10.48
C ILE A 58 -15.85 -1.82 11.39
N GLU A 59 -17.16 -1.75 11.64
CA GLU A 59 -17.91 -2.73 12.43
C GLU A 59 -18.33 -3.95 11.59
N GLY A 60 -18.00 -3.95 10.29
CA GLY A 60 -18.30 -5.03 9.36
C GLY A 60 -17.44 -6.28 9.58
N ASN A 61 -17.78 -7.34 8.85
CA ASN A 61 -17.11 -8.64 8.94
C ASN A 61 -16.16 -8.95 7.76
N GLY A 62 -15.73 -7.92 7.03
CA GLY A 62 -14.81 -8.10 5.92
C GLY A 62 -13.41 -8.50 6.39
N ARG A 63 -12.89 -9.59 5.84
CA ARG A 63 -11.55 -10.10 6.12
C ARG A 63 -10.73 -10.26 4.85
N LEU A 64 -9.42 -10.13 5.01
CA LEU A 64 -8.42 -10.50 4.02
C LEU A 64 -7.79 -11.84 4.40
N GLN A 65 -7.73 -12.77 3.46
CA GLN A 65 -7.13 -14.09 3.67
C GLN A 65 -6.12 -14.42 2.56
N TRP A 66 -5.13 -15.24 2.90
CA TRP A 66 -4.08 -15.66 1.94
C TRP A 66 -4.52 -16.80 1.03
N ASP A 67 -5.47 -17.61 1.51
CA ASP A 67 -6.03 -18.74 0.79
C ASP A 67 -7.35 -18.33 0.12
N VAL A 68 -7.69 -19.01 -0.98
CA VAL A 68 -8.93 -18.75 -1.70
C VAL A 68 -10.13 -19.11 -0.78
N PRO A 69 -11.08 -18.19 -0.56
CA PRO A 69 -12.24 -18.47 0.28
C PRO A 69 -13.08 -19.62 -0.29
N SER A 70 -13.52 -20.52 0.59
CA SER A 70 -14.41 -21.63 0.22
C SER A 70 -15.88 -21.21 0.09
N ILE A 71 -16.24 -20.10 0.73
CA ILE A 71 -17.59 -19.53 0.74
C ILE A 71 -17.55 -18.19 0.01
N THR A 72 -18.49 -18.01 -0.92
CA THR A 72 -18.71 -16.75 -1.61
C THR A 72 -19.89 -16.03 -0.96
N ALA A 73 -19.62 -14.82 -0.46
CA ALA A 73 -20.63 -13.87 -0.05
C ALA A 73 -20.52 -12.60 -0.93
N MET A 74 -21.59 -11.81 -0.95
CA MET A 74 -21.62 -10.54 -1.68
C MET A 74 -21.85 -9.42 -0.67
N ASP A 75 -20.95 -8.45 -0.65
CA ASP A 75 -21.12 -7.20 0.07
C ASP A 75 -21.71 -6.14 -0.87
N THR A 76 -22.66 -5.36 -0.39
CA THR A 76 -23.35 -4.33 -1.18
C THR A 76 -23.36 -3.01 -0.43
N TYR A 77 -23.24 -1.91 -1.16
CA TYR A 77 -23.44 -0.57 -0.62
C TYR A 77 -24.24 0.29 -1.60
N VAL A 78 -24.81 1.39 -1.07
CA VAL A 78 -25.51 2.39 -1.88
C VAL A 78 -24.62 3.60 -2.03
N TYR A 79 -24.27 3.95 -3.26
CA TYR A 79 -23.60 5.20 -3.56
C TYR A 79 -24.62 6.32 -3.73
N ASP A 80 -24.55 7.34 -2.86
CA ASP A 80 -25.34 8.58 -2.95
C ASP A 80 -24.45 9.72 -3.47
N PRO A 81 -24.63 10.19 -4.73
CA PRO A 81 -23.84 11.29 -5.28
C PRO A 81 -23.95 12.60 -4.51
N THR A 82 -24.99 12.80 -3.69
CA THR A 82 -25.14 13.98 -2.83
C THR A 82 -24.31 13.89 -1.55
N LYS A 83 -23.78 12.70 -1.23
CA LYS A 83 -22.97 12.41 -0.04
C LYS A 83 -21.71 11.60 -0.39
N PRO A 84 -20.84 12.09 -1.28
CA PRO A 84 -19.66 11.35 -1.71
C PRO A 84 -18.69 11.09 -0.55
N VAL A 85 -17.86 10.06 -0.69
CA VAL A 85 -16.64 9.90 0.12
C VAL A 85 -15.65 10.99 -0.32
N ILE A 86 -15.35 11.92 0.58
CA ILE A 86 -14.48 13.06 0.27
C ILE A 86 -13.02 12.64 0.48
N SER A 87 -12.22 12.71 -0.58
CA SER A 87 -10.77 12.52 -0.47
C SER A 87 -10.14 13.62 0.39
N GLN A 88 -9.34 13.23 1.38
CA GLN A 88 -8.51 14.17 2.14
C GLN A 88 -7.20 14.54 1.42
N MET A 89 -6.92 13.91 0.27
CA MET A 89 -5.81 14.32 -0.58
C MET A 89 -6.16 15.63 -1.29
N ASN A 90 -5.92 16.76 -0.63
CA ASN A 90 -5.86 18.03 -1.33
C ASN A 90 -4.52 18.14 -2.09
N ASN A 91 -4.45 18.97 -3.14
CA ASN A 91 -3.26 19.12 -4.00
C ASN A 91 -1.97 19.54 -3.25
N LYS A 92 -2.03 19.81 -1.93
CA LYS A 92 -0.87 20.13 -1.08
C LYS A 92 -0.35 18.93 -0.27
N HIS A 93 -1.10 17.83 -0.16
CA HIS A 93 -0.81 16.69 0.72
C HIS A 93 -0.85 15.32 0.01
N ILE A 94 -0.45 15.27 -1.26
CA ILE A 94 -0.47 14.04 -2.10
C ILE A 94 0.37 12.88 -1.49
N SER A 95 1.23 13.15 -0.50
CA SER A 95 2.23 12.20 0.00
C SER A 95 2.23 11.94 1.51
N LEU A 96 1.22 12.39 2.26
CA LEU A 96 1.20 12.15 3.71
C LEU A 96 0.40 10.89 4.09
N PRO A 97 0.91 10.04 5.00
CA PRO A 97 0.07 9.04 5.64
C PRO A 97 -0.97 9.78 6.49
N ILE A 98 -2.24 9.66 6.10
CA ILE A 98 -3.38 10.26 6.79
C ILE A 98 -4.11 9.17 7.56
N ASP A 99 -4.58 9.50 8.76
CA ASP A 99 -5.53 8.65 9.47
C ASP A 99 -6.90 8.78 8.79
N ILE A 100 -7.41 7.66 8.27
CA ILE A 100 -8.70 7.58 7.59
C ILE A 100 -9.83 7.04 8.48
N ASN A 101 -9.56 6.75 9.76
CA ASN A 101 -10.54 6.17 10.70
C ASN A 101 -11.85 6.96 10.72
N ALA A 102 -11.80 8.28 10.60
CA ALA A 102 -12.96 9.17 10.57
C ALA A 102 -13.98 8.86 9.44
N TYR A 103 -13.59 8.10 8.42
CA TYR A 103 -14.47 7.68 7.32
C TYR A 103 -14.96 6.25 7.47
N LEU A 104 -14.27 5.40 8.24
CA LEU A 104 -14.51 3.96 8.23
C LEU A 104 -15.86 3.57 8.85
N ASP A 105 -16.53 4.45 9.58
CA ASP A 105 -17.89 4.19 10.11
C ASP A 105 -19.00 4.31 9.04
N ARG A 106 -18.65 4.70 7.80
CA ARG A 106 -19.62 4.89 6.73
C ARG A 106 -20.06 3.55 6.14
N ASN A 107 -21.37 3.36 5.99
CA ASN A 107 -21.95 2.18 5.35
C ASN A 107 -21.69 2.08 3.84
N ASP A 108 -21.26 3.16 3.18
CA ASP A 108 -20.85 3.14 1.78
C ASP A 108 -19.34 2.87 1.58
N ILE A 109 -18.65 2.44 2.64
CA ILE A 109 -17.27 1.98 2.60
C ILE A 109 -17.25 0.51 3.03
N LEU A 110 -16.69 -0.36 2.17
CA LEU A 110 -16.44 -1.76 2.51
C LEU A 110 -15.02 -1.89 3.07
N VAL A 111 -14.91 -2.46 4.27
CA VAL A 111 -13.63 -2.60 5.00
C VAL A 111 -13.24 -4.06 5.05
N TYR A 112 -12.01 -4.37 4.65
CA TYR A 112 -11.43 -5.71 4.73
C TYR A 112 -10.04 -5.65 5.39
N THR A 113 -9.85 -6.42 6.45
CA THR A 113 -8.57 -6.45 7.18
C THR A 113 -8.06 -7.88 7.37
N THR A 114 -6.74 -8.06 7.44
CA THR A 114 -6.19 -9.33 7.93
C THR A 114 -6.47 -9.46 9.42
N GLU A 115 -6.30 -10.67 9.95
CA GLU A 115 -5.99 -10.81 11.38
C GLU A 115 -4.69 -10.06 11.72
N PRO A 116 -4.48 -9.68 12.99
CA PRO A 116 -3.21 -9.12 13.44
C PRO A 116 -2.04 -9.98 12.96
N LEU A 117 -1.07 -9.35 12.30
CA LEU A 117 0.08 -10.05 11.75
C LEU A 117 0.98 -10.54 12.88
N ASN A 118 1.32 -11.83 12.85
CA ASN A 118 2.25 -12.44 13.80
C ASN A 118 3.73 -12.34 13.37
N LYS A 119 3.97 -11.87 12.15
CA LYS A 119 5.29 -11.65 11.56
C LYS A 119 5.26 -10.41 10.68
N GLN A 120 6.40 -9.75 10.55
CA GLN A 120 6.54 -8.61 9.65
C GLN A 120 6.35 -9.05 8.19
N ILE A 121 5.58 -8.25 7.44
CA ILE A 121 5.44 -8.36 5.99
C ILE A 121 5.89 -7.02 5.41
N THR A 122 6.77 -7.07 4.40
CA THR A 122 7.18 -5.88 3.65
C THR A 122 6.53 -5.93 2.28
N VAL A 123 5.75 -4.91 1.95
CA VAL A 123 5.18 -4.72 0.61
C VAL A 123 5.94 -3.56 -0.03
N ILE A 124 6.48 -3.81 -1.21
CA ILE A 124 7.15 -2.81 -2.05
C ILE A 124 6.39 -2.72 -3.36
N LEU A 125 6.17 -1.49 -3.82
CA LEU A 125 5.46 -1.16 -5.06
C LEU A 125 6.46 -0.65 -6.10
#